data_AF-A0A0P0NG82-F1
#
_entry.id   AF-A0A0P0NG82-F1
#
_cell.length_a   1.000
_cell.length_b   1.000
_cell.length_c   1.000
_cell.angle_alpha   90.00
_cell.angle_beta   90.00
_cell.angle_gamma   90.00
#
_symmetry.space_group_name_H-M   'P 1'
#
loop_
_entity.id
_entity.type
_entity.pdbx_description
1 polymer ?
#
loop_
_entity_poly.entity_id
_entity_poly.type
_entity_poly.pdbx_seq_one_letter_code
_entity_poly.pdbx_strand_id
1 'polypeptide(L)'
;MPTIYLSTFILATPAIVFDLSRSIDLHQVSTKQTQERVIAGRISPLGILGKIADHLFLKKYMETLLMNRNLTIKQHAESTGQNIS
;
A
#
# COMPACT_ATOMS: atom_id res chain seq x y z
N MET A 1 -7.20 13.64 -5.65
CA MET A 1 -6.60 12.29 -5.44
C MET A 1 -5.09 12.43 -5.47
N PRO A 2 -4.35 11.98 -4.44
CA PRO A 2 -2.90 11.98 -4.50
C PRO A 2 -2.40 10.97 -5.56
N THR A 3 -1.53 11.41 -6.46
CA THR A 3 -0.81 10.50 -7.37
C THR A 3 0.53 10.17 -6.73
N ILE A 4 0.80 8.89 -6.50
CA ILE A 4 2.00 8.40 -5.82
C ILE A 4 2.77 7.52 -6.79
N TYR A 5 4.05 7.83 -7.02
CA TYR A 5 4.95 7.03 -7.82
C TYR A 5 5.95 6.33 -6.91
N LEU A 6 5.97 5.00 -6.94
CA LEU A 6 6.94 4.18 -6.22
C LEU A 6 7.61 3.24 -7.21
N SER A 7 8.93 3.08 -7.08
CA SER A 7 9.71 2.11 -7.84
C SER A 7 10.34 1.13 -6.86
N THR A 8 10.33 -0.16 -7.21
CA THR A 8 10.94 -1.21 -6.39
C THR A 8 11.63 -2.20 -7.31
N PHE A 9 12.92 -2.38 -7.09
CA PHE A 9 13.71 -3.35 -7.83
C PHE A 9 13.56 -4.74 -7.20
N ILE A 10 13.19 -5.72 -8.03
CA ILE A 10 12.90 -7.11 -7.64
C ILE A 10 13.72 -8.04 -8.52
N LEU A 11 14.52 -8.91 -7.90
CA LEU A 11 15.34 -9.90 -8.58
C LEU A 11 14.55 -11.19 -8.85
N ALA A 12 13.58 -11.13 -9.76
CA ALA A 12 12.77 -12.28 -10.17
C ALA A 12 12.33 -12.16 -11.65
N THR A 13 11.78 -13.24 -12.20
CA THR A 13 11.27 -13.22 -13.58
C THR A 13 10.00 -12.34 -13.66
N PRO A 14 9.79 -11.62 -14.79
CA PRO A 14 8.60 -10.77 -14.96
C PRO A 14 7.28 -11.54 -14.79
N ALA A 15 7.24 -12.82 -15.13
CA ALA A 15 6.07 -13.68 -14.95
C ALA A 15 5.70 -13.85 -13.46
N ILE A 16 6.68 -14.18 -12.60
CA ILE A 16 6.47 -14.32 -11.16
C ILE A 16 6.01 -12.98 -10.56
N VAL A 17 6.65 -11.87 -10.96
CA VAL A 17 6.28 -10.53 -10.48
C VAL A 17 4.86 -10.16 -10.93
N PHE A 18 4.48 -10.45 -12.17
CA PHE A 18 3.14 -10.19 -12.69
C PHE A 18 2.07 -11.00 -11.95
N ASP A 19 2.31 -12.29 -11.73
CA ASP A 19 1.37 -13.16 -11.02
C ASP A 19 1.20 -12.75 -9.55
N LEU A 20 2.30 -12.42 -8.86
CA LEU A 20 2.27 -11.89 -7.49
C LEU A 20 1.64 -10.49 -7.40
N SER A 21 1.74 -9.67 -8.45
CA SER A 21 1.06 -8.37 -8.50
C SER A 21 -0.46 -8.51 -8.62
N ARG A 22 -0.93 -9.63 -9.19
CA ARG A 22 -2.33 -9.96 -9.44
C ARG A 22 -3.00 -10.74 -8.31
N SER A 23 -2.24 -11.42 -7.45
CA SER A 23 -2.82 -12.20 -6.35
C SER A 23 -3.53 -11.29 -5.33
N ILE A 24 -4.79 -11.66 -5.06
CA ILE A 24 -5.82 -10.88 -4.36
C ILE A 24 -5.54 -10.69 -2.85
N ASP A 25 -4.42 -11.23 -2.33
CA ASP A 25 -4.07 -11.18 -0.91
C ASP A 25 -3.64 -9.79 -0.40
N LEU A 26 -3.41 -8.86 -1.33
CA LEU A 26 -3.14 -7.45 -1.02
C LEU A 26 -4.39 -6.55 -1.01
N HIS A 27 -5.57 -7.13 -1.19
CA HIS A 27 -6.83 -6.40 -1.21
C HIS A 27 -7.64 -6.52 0.09
N GLN A 28 -7.42 -7.55 0.91
CA GLN A 28 -8.13 -7.73 2.19
C GLN A 28 -7.29 -7.37 3.43
N VAL A 29 -5.96 -7.41 3.35
CA VAL A 29 -5.11 -7.07 4.51
C VAL A 29 -5.08 -5.57 4.78
N SER A 30 -5.20 -4.73 3.74
CA SER A 30 -5.29 -3.27 3.91
C SER A 30 -6.60 -2.81 4.57
N THR A 31 -7.68 -3.58 4.42
CA THR A 31 -9.02 -3.22 4.92
C THR A 31 -9.37 -3.91 6.24
N LYS A 32 -8.75 -5.05 6.60
CA LYS A 32 -8.97 -5.67 7.93
C LYS A 32 -8.38 -4.89 9.10
N GLN A 33 -7.34 -4.09 8.87
CA GLN A 33 -6.67 -3.32 9.95
C GLN A 33 -7.08 -1.85 10.00
N THR A 34 -7.71 -1.31 8.95
CA THR A 34 -8.44 -0.07 9.11
C THR A 34 -9.78 -0.42 9.73
N GLN A 35 -9.83 -0.30 11.06
CA GLN A 35 -10.99 0.30 11.69
C GLN A 35 -11.34 1.52 10.83
N GLU A 36 -12.22 1.36 9.85
CA GLU A 36 -12.97 2.47 9.28
C GLU A 36 -13.74 3.02 10.47
N ARG A 37 -13.05 3.81 11.30
CA ARG A 37 -13.67 4.89 12.04
C ARG A 37 -14.24 5.73 10.93
N VAL A 38 -15.47 5.40 10.58
CA VAL A 38 -16.50 6.40 10.35
C VAL A 38 -16.15 7.49 11.34
N ILE A 39 -15.58 8.58 10.82
CA ILE A 39 -15.43 9.84 11.54
C ILE A 39 -16.87 10.35 11.67
N ALA A 40 -17.66 9.59 12.43
CA ALA A 40 -18.98 9.92 12.89
C ALA A 40 -18.75 11.05 13.88
N GLY A 41 -18.88 12.26 13.37
CA GLY A 41 -18.95 13.47 14.18
C GLY A 41 -17.60 13.93 14.74
N ARG A 42 -16.95 14.82 13.99
CA ARG A 42 -16.74 16.17 14.48
C ARG A 42 -16.28 17.00 13.31
N ILE A 43 -17.17 17.88 12.89
CA ILE A 43 -16.89 19.16 12.27
C ILE A 43 -15.50 19.62 12.74
N SER A 44 -14.46 19.47 11.92
CA SER A 44 -13.16 20.01 12.26
C SER A 44 -13.37 21.52 12.43
N PRO A 45 -13.13 22.12 13.61
CA PRO A 45 -13.25 23.57 13.78
C PRO A 45 -12.11 24.33 13.06
N LEU A 46 -11.51 23.73 12.03
CA LEU A 46 -10.21 24.09 11.45
C LEU A 46 -10.21 24.12 9.91
N GLY A 47 -11.35 24.15 9.23
CA GLY A 47 -11.47 24.45 7.79
C GLY A 47 -10.37 23.85 6.89
N ILE A 48 -9.45 24.70 6.42
CA ILE A 48 -8.31 24.35 5.53
C ILE A 48 -7.30 23.39 6.19
N LEU A 49 -7.02 23.53 7.49
CA LEU A 49 -6.08 22.68 8.22
C LEU A 49 -6.60 21.23 8.33
N GLY A 50 -7.92 21.03 8.43
CA GLY A 50 -8.51 19.69 8.37
C GLY A 50 -8.26 19.01 7.03
N LYS A 51 -8.46 19.74 5.92
CA LYS A 51 -8.17 19.24 4.57
C LYS A 51 -6.67 18.96 4.34
N ILE A 52 -5.79 19.79 4.90
CA ILE A 52 -4.33 19.58 4.85
C ILE A 52 -3.94 18.34 5.66
N ALA A 53 -4.48 18.19 6.88
CA ALA A 53 -4.23 17.04 7.72
C ALA A 53 -4.73 15.74 7.05
N ASP A 54 -5.94 15.74 6.49
CA ASP A 54 -6.48 14.61 5.73
C ASP A 54 -5.61 14.30 4.52
N HIS A 55 -5.14 15.31 3.79
CA HIS A 55 -4.30 15.10 2.61
C HIS A 55 -2.92 14.54 2.98
N LEU A 56 -2.26 15.08 4.01
CA LEU A 56 -0.96 14.62 4.48
C LEU A 56 -1.06 13.22 5.11
N PHE A 57 -2.08 12.98 5.93
CA PHE A 57 -2.34 11.69 6.55
C PHE A 57 -2.65 10.62 5.50
N LEU A 58 -3.57 10.91 4.57
CA LEU A 58 -3.95 9.98 3.52
C LEU A 58 -2.78 9.69 2.58
N LYS A 59 -2.03 10.72 2.17
CA LYS A 59 -0.83 10.53 1.34
C LYS A 59 0.19 9.64 2.05
N LYS A 60 0.51 9.93 3.32
CA LYS A 60 1.49 9.16 4.08
C LYS A 60 1.04 7.71 4.31
N TYR A 61 -0.24 7.51 4.61
CA TYR A 61 -0.83 6.18 4.76
C TYR A 61 -0.77 5.38 3.46
N MET A 62 -1.17 5.98 2.33
CA MET A 62 -1.11 5.35 1.01
C MET A 62 0.34 5.03 0.60
N GLU A 63 1.29 5.92 0.85
CA GLU A 63 2.72 5.66 0.62
C GLU A 63 3.20 4.43 1.41
N THR A 64 2.90 4.36 2.71
CA THR A 64 3.27 3.21 3.55
C THR A 64 2.61 1.92 3.08
N LEU A 65 1.33 1.97 2.72
CA LEU A 65 0.57 0.82 2.23
C LEU A 65 1.16 0.28 0.91
N LEU A 66 1.41 1.17 -0.05
CA LEU A 66 1.97 0.80 -1.35
C LEU A 66 3.43 0.34 -1.22
N MET A 67 4.20 0.91 -0.29
CA MET A 67 5.58 0.48 -0.03
C MET A 67 5.63 -0.92 0.60
N ASN A 68 4.80 -1.19 1.61
CA ASN A 68 4.68 -2.52 2.21
C ASN A 68 4.27 -3.56 1.17
N ARG A 69 3.31 -3.21 0.29
CA ARG A 69 2.91 -4.06 -0.85
C ARG A 69 4.11 -4.43 -1.72
N ASN A 70 4.87 -3.44 -2.16
CA ASN A 70 6.02 -3.68 -3.04
C ASN A 70 7.10 -4.53 -2.35
N LEU A 71 7.33 -4.34 -1.05
CA LEU A 71 8.26 -5.14 -0.27
C LEU A 71 7.81 -6.60 -0.12
N THR A 72 6.53 -6.85 0.13
CA THR A 72 6.00 -8.22 0.20
C THR A 72 6.13 -8.95 -1.12
N ILE A 73 5.81 -8.30 -2.25
CA ILE A 73 6.00 -8.85 -3.59
C ILE A 73 7.49 -9.17 -3.82
N LYS A 74 8.38 -8.23 -3.44
CA LYS A 74 9.82 -8.45 -3.55
C LYS A 74 10.27 -9.69 -2.77
N GLN A 75 9.89 -9.80 -1.51
CA GLN A 75 10.25 -10.93 -0.65
C GLN A 75 9.79 -12.26 -1.24
N HIS A 76 8.52 -12.35 -1.64
CA HIS A 76 7.98 -13.59 -2.21
C HIS A 76 8.64 -13.93 -3.55
N ALA A 77 8.80 -12.94 -4.43
CA ALA A 77 9.40 -13.14 -5.75
C ALA A 77 10.86 -13.61 -5.65
N GLU A 78 11.64 -13.01 -4.76
CA GLU A 78 13.06 -13.36 -4.55
C GLU A 78 13.22 -14.70 -3.81
N SER A 79 12.34 -15.03 -2.86
CA SER A 79 12.35 -16.33 -2.18
C SER A 79 11.90 -17.49 -3.07
N THR A 80 10.95 -17.28 -3.99
CA THR A 80 10.56 -18.29 -4.98
C THR A 80 11.66 -18.48 -6.04
N GLY A 81 12.34 -17.41 -6.44
CA GLY A 81 13.47 -17.48 -7.38
C GLY A 81 14.70 -18.23 -6.84
N GLN A 82 14.93 -18.22 -5.52
CA GLN A 82 16.06 -18.92 -4.88
C GLN A 82 15.80 -20.40 -4.58
N ASN A 83 14.57 -20.91 -4.67
CA ASN A 83 14.25 -22.34 -4.47
C ASN A 83 14.41 -23.18 -5.75
N ILE A 84 15.03 -22.63 -6.79
CA ILE A 84 15.37 -23.33 -8.03
C ILE A 84 16.88 -23.57 -8.04
N SER A 85 17.37 -24.45 -7.17
CA SER A 85 18.75 -24.97 -7.16
C SER A 85 18.80 -26.34 -6.51
#